data_AF-A0A363TGK2-F1
#
_entry.id   AF-A0A363TGK2-F1
#
_cell.length_a   1.000
_cell.length_b   1.000
_cell.length_c   1.000
_cell.angle_alpha   90.00
_cell.angle_beta   90.00
_cell.angle_gamma   90.00
#
_symmetry.space_group_name_H-M   'P 1'
#
loop_
_entity.id
_entity.type
_entity.pdbx_description
1 polymer ?
#
loop_
_entity_poly.entity_id
_entity_poly.type
_entity_poly.pdbx_seq_one_letter_code
_entity_poly.pdbx_strand_id
1 'polypeptide(L)'
;MTGETVDAAGIREILEALPHRYPFLMVDRVIDIRGDEHGIGIKNVTFNEPQFLGHFPGNPVFPGVLMIEGMAQTAGVMCIRARGVQSQPSLVYFLTIDKAKFRRPAVPGDTIEYHMQKINRRRNMWWYRGEAKVAGTVIAEAEVGAMIAEG
;
A
#
# COMPACT_ATOMS: atom_id res chain seq x y z
N MET A 1 15.22 -26.21 -4.18
CA MET A 1 15.19 -24.85 -3.62
C MET A 1 14.86 -23.91 -4.77
N THR A 2 13.58 -23.65 -5.02
CA THR A 2 13.16 -22.68 -6.02
C THR A 2 13.42 -21.30 -5.42
N GLY A 3 14.46 -20.60 -5.92
CA GLY A 3 14.77 -19.25 -5.48
C GLY A 3 13.61 -18.32 -5.83
N GLU A 4 12.87 -17.85 -4.83
CA GLU A 4 11.91 -16.77 -5.03
C GLU A 4 12.68 -15.56 -5.55
N THR A 5 12.33 -15.09 -6.74
CA THR A 5 12.84 -13.83 -7.28
C THR A 5 12.30 -12.70 -6.42
N VAL A 6 13.19 -12.05 -5.66
CA VAL A 6 12.88 -10.85 -4.90
C VAL A 6 12.97 -9.66 -5.84
N ASP A 7 11.87 -8.93 -6.01
CA ASP A 7 11.73 -7.77 -6.89
C ASP A 7 11.48 -6.48 -6.10
N ALA A 8 11.61 -5.33 -6.76
CA ALA A 8 11.33 -4.00 -6.21
C ALA A 8 10.73 -3.07 -7.27
N ALA A 9 9.93 -2.11 -6.83
CA ALA A 9 9.31 -1.09 -7.67
C ALA A 9 9.62 0.31 -7.13
N GLY A 10 10.24 1.15 -7.94
CA GLY A 10 10.40 2.57 -7.68
C GLY A 10 9.18 3.36 -8.12
N ILE A 11 9.25 4.68 -7.98
CA ILE A 11 8.12 5.57 -8.30
C ILE A 11 7.70 5.49 -9.78
N ARG A 12 8.63 5.25 -10.71
CA ARG A 12 8.30 5.15 -12.15
C ARG A 12 7.45 3.91 -12.42
N GLU A 13 7.87 2.78 -11.90
CA GLU A 13 7.14 1.50 -12.02
C GLU A 13 5.79 1.56 -11.30
N ILE A 14 5.72 2.26 -10.17
CA ILE A 14 4.45 2.48 -9.45
C ILE A 14 3.49 3.34 -10.26
N LEU A 15 3.96 4.40 -10.93
CA LEU A 15 3.12 5.27 -11.76
C LEU A 15 2.61 4.58 -13.03
N GLU A 16 3.36 3.61 -13.55
CA GLU A 16 2.94 2.72 -14.64
C GLU A 16 1.91 1.70 -14.16
N ALA A 17 2.11 1.13 -12.96
CA ALA A 17 1.22 0.11 -12.41
C ALA A 17 -0.11 0.71 -11.92
N LEU A 18 -0.07 1.84 -11.20
CA LEU A 18 -1.24 2.40 -10.54
C LEU A 18 -1.81 3.61 -11.29
N PRO A 19 -3.14 3.79 -11.29
CA PRO A 19 -3.79 4.99 -11.82
C PRO A 19 -3.70 6.19 -10.85
N HIS A 20 -3.36 5.96 -9.58
CA HIS A 20 -3.31 7.00 -8.53
C HIS A 20 -2.28 8.09 -8.85
N ARG A 21 -2.65 9.34 -8.60
CA ARG A 21 -1.81 10.53 -8.79
C ARG A 21 -1.93 11.44 -7.58
N TYR A 22 -1.10 12.49 -7.52
CA TYR A 22 -1.22 13.51 -6.48
C TYR A 22 -2.66 14.07 -6.39
N PRO A 23 -3.23 14.25 -5.19
CA PRO A 23 -2.63 14.05 -3.86
C PRO A 23 -2.94 12.68 -3.21
N PHE A 24 -3.22 11.64 -4.00
CA PHE A 24 -3.74 10.36 -3.51
C PHE A 24 -2.86 9.14 -3.81
N LEU A 25 -1.64 9.32 -4.29
CA LEU A 25 -0.65 8.24 -4.36
C LEU A 25 0.05 8.12 -3.00
N MET A 26 -0.19 7.02 -2.29
CA MET A 26 0.19 6.80 -0.88
C MET A 26 1.34 5.79 -0.71
N VAL A 27 2.05 5.47 -1.79
CA VAL A 27 3.22 4.59 -1.79
C VAL A 27 4.32 5.16 -2.70
N ASP A 28 5.51 5.32 -2.13
CA ASP A 28 6.68 5.91 -2.81
C ASP A 28 7.56 4.84 -3.47
N ARG A 29 7.57 3.63 -2.89
CA ARG A 29 8.39 2.48 -3.30
C ARG A 29 7.75 1.20 -2.78
N VAL A 30 7.97 0.09 -3.47
CA VAL A 30 7.68 -1.25 -2.94
C VAL A 30 8.95 -2.09 -3.00
N ILE A 31 9.29 -2.77 -1.92
CA ILE A 31 10.48 -3.62 -1.79
C ILE A 31 10.08 -5.03 -1.33
N ASP A 32 11.02 -5.97 -1.43
CA ASP A 32 10.82 -7.37 -1.03
C ASP A 32 9.57 -8.00 -1.67
N ILE A 33 9.33 -7.69 -2.97
CA ILE A 33 8.19 -8.25 -3.68
C ILE A 33 8.49 -9.71 -4.02
N ARG A 34 7.58 -10.61 -3.61
CA ARG A 34 7.63 -12.04 -3.93
C ARG A 34 6.33 -12.44 -4.62
N GLY A 35 6.29 -12.18 -5.93
CA GLY A 35 5.07 -12.33 -6.73
C GLY A 35 3.93 -11.47 -6.18
N ASP A 36 2.73 -12.06 -6.04
CA ASP A 36 1.58 -11.44 -5.36
C ASP A 36 1.38 -11.99 -3.93
N GLU A 37 2.35 -12.72 -3.36
CA GLU A 37 2.22 -13.31 -2.02
C GLU A 37 2.65 -12.35 -0.92
N HIS A 38 3.73 -11.59 -1.15
CA HIS A 38 4.33 -10.71 -0.14
C HIS A 38 4.98 -9.47 -0.77
N GLY A 39 4.97 -8.36 -0.05
CA GLY A 39 5.66 -7.13 -0.42
C GLY A 39 5.59 -6.07 0.67
N ILE A 40 6.55 -5.15 0.66
CA ILE A 40 6.65 -4.06 1.64
C ILE A 40 6.56 -2.72 0.91
N GLY A 41 5.44 -2.04 1.06
CA GLY A 41 5.27 -0.66 0.59
C GLY A 41 5.98 0.32 1.51
N ILE A 42 6.54 1.38 0.95
CA ILE A 42 7.22 2.44 1.69
C ILE A 42 6.49 3.76 1.43
N LYS A 43 6.16 4.47 2.50
CA LYS A 43 5.62 5.83 2.45
C LYS A 43 6.42 6.72 3.40
N ASN A 44 7.08 7.73 2.85
CA ASN A 44 7.73 8.78 3.62
C ASN A 44 6.70 9.83 4.00
N VAL A 45 6.62 10.13 5.28
CA VAL A 45 5.69 11.12 5.81
C VAL A 45 6.43 12.43 5.99
N THR A 46 6.00 13.47 5.29
CA THR A 46 6.59 14.81 5.40
C THR A 46 5.52 15.84 5.72
N PHE A 47 5.87 16.87 6.50
CA PHE A 47 4.94 17.94 6.81
C PHE A 47 4.46 18.68 5.55
N ASN A 48 5.23 18.62 4.46
CA ASN A 48 4.91 19.20 3.16
C ASN A 48 3.87 18.39 2.34
N GLU A 49 2.89 17.78 3.00
CA GLU A 49 1.79 17.04 2.37
C GLU A 49 0.44 17.70 2.66
N PRO A 50 -0.50 17.72 1.69
CA PRO A 50 -1.72 18.51 1.77
C PRO A 50 -2.63 18.13 2.94
N GLN A 51 -2.66 16.87 3.37
CA GLN A 51 -3.49 16.42 4.49
C GLN A 51 -3.10 17.07 5.83
N PHE A 52 -1.85 17.52 6.00
CA PHE A 52 -1.41 18.16 7.25
C PHE A 52 -1.94 19.59 7.42
N LEU A 53 -2.49 20.19 6.35
CA LEU A 53 -3.23 21.46 6.47
C LEU A 53 -4.50 21.30 7.32
N GLY A 54 -5.11 20.11 7.30
CA GLY A 54 -6.39 19.82 7.96
C GLY A 54 -6.32 18.79 9.09
N HIS A 55 -5.25 18.00 9.20
CA HIS A 55 -5.19 16.87 10.12
C HIS A 55 -3.90 16.86 10.97
N PHE A 56 -3.77 17.71 11.98
CA PHE A 56 -4.67 18.81 12.37
C PHE A 56 -3.85 20.10 12.50
N PRO A 57 -4.48 21.28 12.38
CA PRO A 57 -3.80 22.54 12.67
C PRO A 57 -3.13 22.51 14.05
N GLY A 58 -1.80 22.72 14.09
CA GLY A 58 -1.00 22.69 15.32
C GLY A 58 -0.63 21.30 15.85
N ASN A 59 -1.16 20.21 15.27
CA ASN A 59 -0.86 18.84 15.65
C ASN A 59 -0.91 17.90 14.42
N PRO A 60 0.16 17.85 13.61
CA PRO A 60 0.16 17.07 12.37
C PRO A 60 0.19 15.56 12.66
N VAL A 61 -0.85 14.86 12.21
CA VAL A 61 -1.00 13.40 12.34
C VAL A 61 -1.34 12.84 10.98
N PHE A 62 -0.61 11.82 10.51
CA PHE A 62 -0.94 11.18 9.24
C PHE A 62 -2.29 10.43 9.40
N PRO A 63 -3.31 10.72 8.57
CA PRO A 63 -4.63 10.11 8.73
C PRO A 63 -4.57 8.58 8.65
N GLY A 64 -5.18 7.90 9.62
CA GLY A 64 -5.16 6.43 9.68
C GLY A 64 -5.74 5.78 8.42
N VAL A 65 -6.79 6.37 7.85
CA VAL A 65 -7.40 5.90 6.60
C VAL A 65 -6.43 5.95 5.40
N LEU A 66 -5.47 6.89 5.39
CA LEU A 66 -4.45 6.94 4.33
C LEU A 66 -3.37 5.87 4.52
N MET A 67 -3.18 5.34 5.73
CA MET A 67 -2.35 4.14 5.93
C MET A 67 -3.03 2.91 5.34
N ILE A 68 -4.35 2.79 5.49
CA ILE A 68 -5.10 1.70 4.85
C ILE A 68 -5.04 1.85 3.34
N GLU A 69 -5.22 3.05 2.81
CA GLU A 69 -5.02 3.34 1.37
C GLU A 69 -3.61 2.94 0.90
N GLY A 70 -2.56 3.25 1.67
CA GLY A 70 -1.19 2.85 1.35
C GLY A 70 -0.97 1.33 1.32
N MET A 71 -1.54 0.59 2.28
CA MET A 71 -1.57 -0.89 2.25
C MET A 71 -2.23 -1.41 0.98
N ALA A 72 -3.37 -0.81 0.65
CA ALA A 72 -4.21 -1.14 -0.46
C ALA A 72 -3.45 -0.94 -1.79
N GLN A 73 -2.85 0.24 -1.99
CA GLN A 73 -2.02 0.54 -3.16
C GLN A 73 -0.79 -0.36 -3.29
N THR A 74 -0.15 -0.71 -2.16
CA THR A 74 0.97 -1.66 -2.13
C THR A 74 0.55 -3.02 -2.70
N ALA A 75 -0.59 -3.56 -2.25
CA ALA A 75 -1.14 -4.79 -2.79
C ALA A 75 -1.49 -4.66 -4.30
N GLY A 76 -1.99 -3.51 -4.74
CA GLY A 76 -2.23 -3.21 -6.15
C GLY A 76 -0.97 -3.31 -7.00
N VAL A 77 0.15 -2.72 -6.55
CA VAL A 77 1.46 -2.82 -7.23
C VAL A 77 1.91 -4.27 -7.32
N MET A 78 1.85 -5.03 -6.22
CA MET A 78 2.24 -6.45 -6.18
C MET A 78 1.43 -7.28 -7.20
N CYS A 79 0.10 -7.13 -7.20
CA CYS A 79 -0.78 -7.85 -8.10
C CYS A 79 -0.48 -7.56 -9.59
N ILE A 80 -0.29 -6.28 -9.95
CA ILE A 80 -0.07 -5.88 -11.34
C ILE A 80 1.29 -6.38 -11.82
N ARG A 81 2.33 -6.27 -10.99
CA ARG A 81 3.67 -6.78 -11.34
C ARG A 81 3.69 -8.29 -11.48
N ALA A 82 3.00 -9.03 -10.62
CA ALA A 82 2.89 -10.49 -10.71
C ALA A 82 2.18 -10.97 -11.99
N ARG A 83 1.29 -10.15 -12.58
CA ARG A 83 0.61 -10.44 -13.85
C ARG A 83 1.43 -10.07 -15.10
N GLY A 84 2.54 -9.34 -14.93
CA GLY A 84 3.30 -8.74 -16.02
C GLY A 84 2.70 -7.41 -16.50
N VAL A 85 3.52 -6.59 -17.18
CA VAL A 85 3.11 -5.27 -17.67
C VAL A 85 1.99 -5.44 -18.70
N GLN A 86 0.77 -5.03 -18.33
CA GLN A 86 -0.33 -4.89 -19.28
C GLN A 86 -0.25 -3.51 -19.95
N SER A 87 -0.74 -3.42 -21.20
CA SER A 87 -0.69 -2.20 -22.00
C SER A 87 -1.45 -1.01 -21.38
N GLN A 88 -2.29 -1.25 -20.38
CA GLN A 88 -3.02 -0.22 -19.63
C GLN A 88 -3.05 -0.54 -18.13
N PRO A 89 -3.00 0.47 -17.24
CA PRO A 89 -3.15 0.28 -15.80
C PRO A 89 -4.52 -0.33 -15.49
N SER A 90 -4.55 -1.45 -14.76
CA SER A 90 -5.82 -2.00 -14.30
C SER A 90 -6.37 -1.16 -13.14
N LEU A 91 -7.68 -0.91 -13.15
CA LEU A 91 -8.34 -0.28 -12.01
C LEU A 91 -8.45 -1.31 -10.88
N VAL A 92 -7.93 -0.96 -9.70
CA VAL A 92 -8.04 -1.76 -8.49
C VAL A 92 -9.07 -1.09 -7.58
N TYR A 93 -10.17 -1.78 -7.32
CA TYR A 93 -11.23 -1.33 -6.41
C TYR A 93 -11.11 -2.04 -5.07
N PHE A 94 -10.96 -1.27 -3.99
CA PHE A 94 -11.07 -1.82 -2.63
C PHE A 94 -12.55 -1.98 -2.26
N LEU A 95 -12.90 -3.19 -1.84
CA LEU A 95 -14.28 -3.58 -1.60
C LEU A 95 -14.55 -3.96 -0.14
N THR A 96 -13.54 -4.49 0.56
CA THR A 96 -13.67 -4.85 1.96
C THR A 96 -12.48 -4.35 2.77
N ILE A 97 -12.76 -3.90 3.99
CA ILE A 97 -11.76 -3.57 5.00
C ILE A 97 -12.26 -4.21 6.29
N ASP A 98 -11.51 -5.18 6.79
CA ASP A 98 -11.84 -5.94 7.98
C ASP A 98 -10.71 -5.84 9.01
N LYS A 99 -11.06 -6.03 10.29
CA LYS A 99 -10.10 -6.08 11.42
C LYS A 99 -9.13 -4.89 11.46
N ALA A 100 -9.56 -3.71 11.00
CA ALA A 100 -8.73 -2.51 11.04
C ALA A 100 -8.49 -2.05 12.48
N LYS A 101 -7.23 -1.83 12.85
CA LYS A 101 -6.85 -1.32 14.16
C LYS A 101 -5.72 -0.30 14.05
N PHE A 102 -5.92 0.86 14.66
CA PHE A 102 -4.91 1.91 14.78
C PHE A 102 -4.38 1.94 16.21
N ARG A 103 -3.06 1.82 16.36
CA ARG A 103 -2.38 1.62 17.65
C ARG A 103 -1.62 2.86 18.07
N ARG A 104 -0.99 3.56 17.13
CA ARG A 104 -0.20 4.77 17.35
C ARG A 104 -0.33 5.73 16.15
N PRO A 105 -0.22 7.05 16.36
CA PRO A 105 -0.18 7.99 15.25
C PRO A 105 1.15 7.85 14.49
N ALA A 106 1.11 8.07 13.18
CA ALA A 106 2.28 8.42 12.39
C ALA A 106 2.35 9.95 12.24
N VAL A 107 3.55 10.51 12.20
CA VAL A 107 3.81 11.95 12.17
C VAL A 107 4.85 12.31 11.10
N PRO A 108 4.95 13.59 10.69
CA PRO A 108 6.04 14.04 9.83
C PRO A 108 7.42 13.59 10.33
N GLY A 109 8.22 13.03 9.41
CA GLY A 109 9.53 12.44 9.71
C GLY A 109 9.52 10.91 9.75
N ASP A 110 8.35 10.28 9.91
CA ASP A 110 8.23 8.82 9.89
C ASP A 110 8.41 8.25 8.48
N THR A 111 9.02 7.07 8.40
CA THR A 111 8.90 6.18 7.25
C THR A 111 7.95 5.05 7.64
N ILE A 112 6.79 5.00 6.99
CA ILE A 112 5.82 3.92 7.18
C ILE A 112 6.15 2.79 6.20
N GLU A 113 6.28 1.59 6.74
CA GLU A 113 6.38 0.35 5.98
C GLU A 113 5.04 -0.39 6.00
N TYR A 114 4.44 -0.64 4.85
CA TYR A 114 3.23 -1.44 4.69
C TYR A 114 3.62 -2.88 4.37
N HIS A 115 3.69 -3.73 5.39
CA HIS A 115 3.98 -5.16 5.24
C HIS A 115 2.71 -5.88 4.81
N MET A 116 2.67 -6.34 3.57
CA MET A 116 1.49 -6.96 2.97
C MET A 116 1.73 -8.45 2.75
N GLN A 117 0.83 -9.29 3.27
CA GLN A 117 0.82 -10.73 3.08
C GLN A 117 -0.52 -11.16 2.49
N LYS A 118 -0.51 -11.89 1.37
CA LYS A 118 -1.73 -12.43 0.78
C LYS A 118 -2.36 -13.46 1.71
N ILE A 119 -3.66 -13.31 1.94
CA ILE A 119 -4.47 -14.26 2.71
C ILE A 119 -5.08 -15.29 1.75
N ASN A 120 -5.71 -14.81 0.68
CA ASN A 120 -6.40 -15.66 -0.28
C ASN A 120 -6.65 -14.93 -1.61
N ARG A 121 -6.95 -15.72 -2.65
CA ARG A 121 -7.43 -15.24 -3.96
C ARG A 121 -8.63 -16.08 -4.40
N ARG A 122 -9.71 -15.42 -4.79
CA ARG A 122 -10.88 -16.08 -5.40
C ARG A 122 -11.36 -15.29 -6.62
N ARG A 123 -11.32 -15.94 -7.79
CA ARG A 123 -11.64 -15.29 -9.09
C ARG A 123 -10.81 -14.01 -9.27
N ASN A 124 -11.47 -12.86 -9.40
CA ASN A 124 -10.87 -11.54 -9.56
C ASN A 124 -10.75 -10.77 -8.23
N MET A 125 -10.85 -11.45 -7.08
CA MET A 125 -10.70 -10.85 -5.76
C MET A 125 -9.44 -11.38 -5.05
N TRP A 126 -8.68 -10.45 -4.48
CA TRP A 126 -7.55 -10.73 -3.60
C TRP A 126 -7.82 -10.18 -2.21
N TRP A 127 -7.36 -10.91 -1.20
CA TRP A 127 -7.33 -10.43 0.18
C TRP A 127 -5.92 -10.44 0.71
N TYR A 128 -5.55 -9.35 1.37
CA TYR A 128 -4.26 -9.19 2.01
C TYR A 128 -4.42 -8.79 3.46
N ARG A 129 -3.53 -9.31 4.31
CA ARG A 129 -3.29 -8.77 5.65
C ARG A 129 -2.17 -7.74 5.54
N GLY A 130 -2.43 -6.53 6.02
CA GLY A 130 -1.46 -5.44 6.07
C GLY A 130 -1.10 -5.07 7.50
N GLU A 131 0.18 -4.83 7.74
CA GLU A 131 0.70 -4.20 8.96
C GLU A 131 1.51 -2.96 8.57
N ALA A 132 1.09 -1.78 9.05
CA ALA A 132 1.86 -0.55 8.92
C ALA A 132 2.82 -0.45 10.10
N LYS A 133 4.11 -0.30 9.81
CA LYS A 133 5.18 -0.23 10.81
C LYS A 133 5.98 1.06 10.67
N VAL A 134 6.40 1.62 11.80
CA VAL A 134 7.40 2.68 11.88
C VAL A 134 8.50 2.20 12.82
N ALA A 135 9.75 2.23 12.36
CA ALA A 135 10.91 1.72 13.11
C ALA A 135 10.66 0.31 13.71
N GLY A 136 10.10 -0.60 12.90
CA GLY A 136 9.79 -1.98 13.30
C GLY A 136 8.55 -2.15 14.20
N THR A 137 7.90 -1.07 14.65
CA THR A 137 6.74 -1.12 15.53
C THR A 137 5.44 -1.02 14.74
N VAL A 138 4.51 -1.97 14.95
CA VAL A 138 3.16 -1.91 14.33
C VAL A 138 2.37 -0.72 14.87
N ILE A 139 1.98 0.18 13.98
CA ILE A 139 1.16 1.36 14.27
C ILE A 139 -0.27 1.24 13.74
N ALA A 140 -0.50 0.44 12.70
CA ALA A 140 -1.82 0.07 12.21
C ALA A 140 -1.82 -1.32 11.56
N GLU A 141 -2.98 -1.96 11.48
CA GLU A 141 -3.18 -3.23 10.78
C GLU A 141 -4.59 -3.30 10.18
N ALA A 142 -4.77 -4.06 9.10
CA ALA A 142 -6.07 -4.36 8.50
C ALA A 142 -6.02 -5.58 7.57
N GLU A 143 -7.17 -6.18 7.29
CA GLU A 143 -7.37 -7.10 6.17
C GLU A 143 -8.10 -6.35 5.05
N VAL A 144 -7.49 -6.24 3.87
CA VAL A 144 -8.02 -5.48 2.73
C VAL A 144 -8.37 -6.41 1.57
N GLY A 145 -9.58 -6.28 1.06
CA GLY A 145 -10.08 -7.01 -0.12
C GLY A 145 -10.13 -6.10 -1.34
N ALA A 146 -9.53 -6.54 -2.43
CA ALA A 146 -9.40 -5.78 -3.66
C ALA A 146 -9.83 -6.58 -4.90
N MET A 147 -10.59 -5.92 -5.77
CA MET A 147 -10.96 -6.44 -7.07
C MET A 147 -10.17 -5.72 -8.16
N ILE A 148 -9.60 -6.48 -9.08
CA ILE A 148 -9.01 -5.92 -10.30
C ILE A 148 -10.10 -5.92 -11.37
N ALA A 149 -10.51 -4.72 -11.80
CA ALA A 149 -11.43 -4.53 -12.91
C ALA A 149 -10.63 -4.53 -14.22
N GLU A 150 -11.07 -5.37 -15.16
CA GLU A 150 -10.60 -5.33 -16.55
C GLU A 150 -11.37 -4.21 -17.25
N GLY A 151 -10.65 -3.33 -17.94
CA GLY A 151 -11.21 -2.23 -18.73
C GLY A 151 -11.73 -2.69 -20.08
#